data_AF-A0A0K2H0M7-F1
#
_entry.id   AF-A0A0K2H0M7-F1
#
_cell.length_a   1.000
_cell.length_b   1.000
_cell.length_c   1.000
_cell.angle_alpha   90.00
_cell.angle_beta   90.00
_cell.angle_gamma   90.00
#
_symmetry.space_group_name_H-M   'P 1'
#
loop_
_entity.id
_entity.type
_entity.pdbx_description
1 polymer ?
#
loop_
_entity_poly.entity_id
_entity_poly.type
_entity_poly.pdbx_seq_one_letter_code
_entity_poly.pdbx_strand_id
1 'polypeptide(L)'
;MTENISGVGAGAGDVAELRALVAELTNRLDATSNSLLKATARLNQAEKELSDLRKRVDAGIPEDTVIAISAAVSAYLGNKGKVRAIRYNRHKTWAAQGRQVQQQHLR
;
A
#
# COMPACT_ATOMS: atom_id res chain seq x y z
N MET A 1 -23.28 -47.42 -56.04
CA MET A 1 -24.22 -46.99 -54.98
C MET A 1 -23.42 -46.84 -53.68
N THR A 2 -22.58 -45.81 -53.60
CA THR A 2 -21.82 -45.42 -52.39
C THR A 2 -21.29 -44.00 -52.63
N GLU A 3 -22.09 -42.98 -52.36
CA GLU A 3 -21.62 -41.60 -52.32
C GLU A 3 -21.74 -41.06 -50.89
N ASN A 4 -20.67 -40.35 -50.49
CA ASN A 4 -20.57 -39.40 -49.40
C ASN A 4 -20.63 -39.88 -47.94
N ILE A 5 -19.43 -40.01 -47.35
CA ILE A 5 -19.19 -39.92 -45.89
C ILE A 5 -18.14 -38.83 -45.56
N SER A 6 -17.93 -37.84 -46.45
CA SER A 6 -16.91 -36.79 -46.25
C SER A 6 -17.37 -35.57 -45.43
N GLY A 7 -18.65 -35.48 -45.05
CA GLY A 7 -19.22 -34.29 -44.39
C GLY A 7 -19.19 -34.26 -42.85
N VAL A 8 -18.85 -35.35 -42.17
CA VAL A 8 -19.00 -35.46 -40.70
C VAL A 8 -17.72 -35.08 -39.92
N GLY A 9 -16.57 -35.00 -40.58
CA GLY A 9 -15.27 -34.73 -39.93
C GLY A 9 -15.02 -33.26 -39.53
N ALA A 10 -15.66 -32.29 -40.19
CA ALA A 10 -15.37 -30.86 -39.99
C ALA A 10 -16.01 -30.29 -38.70
N GLY A 11 -17.28 -30.60 -38.43
CA GLY A 11 -17.99 -30.07 -37.24
C GLY A 11 -17.48 -30.63 -35.91
N ALA A 12 -16.87 -31.81 -35.91
CA ALA A 12 -16.27 -32.39 -34.70
C ALA A 12 -14.97 -31.67 -34.28
N GLY A 13 -14.20 -31.16 -35.25
CA GLY A 13 -12.98 -30.38 -35.02
C GLY A 13 -13.26 -29.01 -34.39
N ASP A 14 -14.22 -28.28 -34.96
CA ASP A 14 -14.60 -26.94 -34.48
C ASP A 14 -15.18 -26.98 -33.06
N VAL A 15 -15.96 -28.02 -32.73
CA VAL A 15 -16.50 -28.22 -31.38
C VAL A 15 -15.40 -28.56 -30.37
N ALA A 16 -14.36 -29.28 -30.78
CA ALA A 16 -13.19 -29.55 -29.92
C ALA A 16 -12.36 -28.29 -29.67
N GLU A 17 -12.16 -27.45 -30.70
CA GLU A 17 -11.47 -26.17 -30.58
C GLU A 17 -12.23 -25.19 -29.68
N LEU A 18 -13.55 -25.06 -29.86
CA LEU A 18 -14.40 -24.24 -29.00
C LEU A 18 -14.33 -24.69 -27.54
N ARG A 19 -14.33 -26.00 -27.27
CA ARG A 19 -14.17 -26.54 -25.91
C ARG A 19 -12.80 -26.21 -25.31
N ALA A 20 -11.73 -26.27 -26.11
CA ALA A 20 -10.39 -25.89 -25.69
C ALA A 20 -10.31 -24.39 -25.36
N LEU A 21 -10.90 -23.53 -26.18
CA LEU A 21 -10.97 -22.08 -25.94
C LEU A 21 -11.79 -21.75 -24.68
N VAL A 22 -12.92 -22.43 -24.45
CA VAL A 22 -13.71 -22.26 -23.21
C VAL A 22 -12.88 -22.67 -21.98
N ALA A 23 -12.16 -23.80 -22.04
CA ALA A 23 -11.30 -24.24 -20.94
C ALA A 23 -10.19 -23.22 -20.64
N GLU A 24 -9.57 -22.66 -21.68
CA GLU A 24 -8.56 -21.61 -21.53
C GLU A 24 -9.14 -20.33 -20.93
N LEU A 25 -10.33 -19.89 -21.38
CA LEU A 25 -11.00 -18.72 -20.81
C LEU A 25 -11.37 -18.93 -19.34
N THR A 26 -11.82 -20.13 -18.97
CA THR A 26 -12.06 -20.49 -17.56
C THR A 26 -10.77 -20.40 -16.74
N ASN A 27 -9.67 -20.96 -17.23
CA ASN A 27 -8.37 -20.88 -16.54
C ASN A 27 -7.90 -19.43 -16.36
N ARG A 28 -8.06 -18.58 -17.38
CA ARG A 28 -7.71 -17.15 -17.29
C ARG A 28 -8.59 -16.40 -16.29
N LEU A 29 -9.88 -16.72 -16.25
CA LEU A 29 -10.80 -16.12 -15.28
C LEU A 29 -10.41 -16.49 -13.86
N ASP A 30 -10.09 -17.76 -13.60
CA ASP A 30 -9.66 -18.24 -12.29
C ASP A 30 -8.33 -17.61 -11.86
N ALA A 31 -7.37 -17.50 -12.78
CA ALA A 31 -6.10 -16.82 -12.52
C ALA A 31 -6.30 -15.34 -12.15
N THR A 32 -7.19 -14.65 -12.86
CA THR A 32 -7.50 -13.23 -12.61
C THR A 32 -8.26 -13.05 -11.30
N SER A 33 -9.24 -13.90 -11.01
CA SER A 33 -9.97 -13.90 -9.75
C SER A 33 -9.02 -14.10 -8.56
N ASN A 34 -8.09 -15.06 -8.67
CA ASN A 34 -7.10 -15.34 -7.64
C ASN A 34 -6.12 -14.19 -7.42
N SER A 35 -5.69 -13.50 -8.48
CA SER A 35 -4.79 -12.35 -8.35
C SER A 35 -5.50 -11.17 -7.68
N LEU A 36 -6.76 -10.92 -8.02
CA LEU A 36 -7.59 -9.89 -7.42
C LEU A 36 -7.84 -10.15 -5.93
N LEU A 37 -8.18 -11.38 -5.55
CA LEU A 37 -8.34 -11.76 -4.14
C LEU A 37 -7.06 -11.53 -3.33
N LYS A 38 -5.89 -11.90 -3.89
CA LYS A 38 -4.59 -11.68 -3.25
C LYS A 38 -4.27 -10.19 -3.12
N ALA A 39 -4.56 -9.39 -4.14
CA ALA A 39 -4.33 -7.95 -4.11
C ALA A 39 -5.21 -7.26 -3.06
N THR A 40 -6.51 -7.58 -3.04
CA THR A 40 -7.47 -7.05 -2.06
C THR A 40 -7.09 -7.44 -0.62
N ALA A 41 -6.66 -8.67 -0.39
CA ALA A 41 -6.21 -9.10 0.94
C ALA A 41 -4.99 -8.30 1.43
N ARG A 42 -4.01 -8.05 0.54
CA ARG A 42 -2.83 -7.24 0.85
C ARG A 42 -3.19 -5.77 1.09
N LEU A 43 -4.11 -5.22 0.29
CA LEU A 43 -4.59 -3.85 0.47
C LEU A 43 -5.28 -3.68 1.83
N ASN A 44 -6.20 -4.57 2.17
CA ASN A 44 -6.90 -4.55 3.46
C ASN A 44 -5.93 -4.61 4.64
N GLN A 45 -4.88 -5.44 4.53
CA GLN A 45 -3.83 -5.52 5.55
C GLN A 45 -3.06 -4.21 5.66
N ALA A 46 -2.64 -3.61 4.55
CA ALA A 46 -1.92 -2.34 4.53
C ALA A 46 -2.78 -1.18 5.06
N GLU A 47 -4.07 -1.12 4.73
CA GLU A 47 -5.01 -0.12 5.24
C GLU A 47 -5.22 -0.24 6.75
N LYS A 48 -5.29 -1.47 7.27
CA LYS A 48 -5.37 -1.73 8.71
C LYS A 48 -4.11 -1.25 9.44
N GLU A 49 -2.93 -1.60 8.92
CA GLU A 49 -1.66 -1.12 9.47
C GLU A 49 -1.59 0.40 9.44
N LEU A 50 -1.96 1.03 8.33
CA LEU A 50 -1.98 2.49 8.21
C LEU A 50 -2.95 3.14 9.20
N SER A 51 -4.12 2.56 9.42
CA SER A 51 -5.09 3.00 10.42
C SER A 51 -4.51 2.94 11.84
N ASP A 52 -3.83 1.84 12.18
CA ASP A 52 -3.20 1.67 13.48
C ASP A 52 -2.00 2.61 13.69
N LEU A 53 -1.17 2.81 12.66
CA LEU A 53 -0.11 3.81 12.66
C LEU A 53 -0.68 5.23 12.82
N ARG A 54 -1.76 5.56 12.10
CA ARG A 54 -2.42 6.86 12.20
C ARG A 54 -2.92 7.12 13.62
N LYS A 55 -3.55 6.14 14.27
CA LYS A 55 -3.95 6.23 15.68
C LYS A 55 -2.77 6.48 16.61
N ARG A 56 -1.63 5.82 16.37
CA ARG A 56 -0.39 6.00 17.16
C ARG A 56 0.24 7.38 16.96
N VAL A 57 0.19 7.92 15.74
CA VAL A 57 0.69 9.27 15.43
C VAL A 57 -0.22 10.35 15.99
N ASP A 58 -1.54 10.15 15.92
CA ASP A 58 -2.54 11.07 16.48
C ASP A 58 -2.56 11.02 18.02
N ALA A 59 -2.14 9.89 18.63
CA ALA A 59 -1.77 9.81 20.03
C ALA A 59 -0.49 10.65 20.26
N GLY A 60 -0.68 11.95 20.49
CA GLY A 60 0.40 12.92 20.59
C GLY A 60 1.53 12.47 21.54
N ILE A 61 2.76 12.88 21.21
CA ILE A 61 3.93 12.64 22.07
C ILE A 61 3.73 13.43 23.38
N PRO A 62 3.84 12.81 24.56
CA PRO A 62 3.75 13.50 25.84
C PRO A 62 4.76 14.66 25.93
N GLU A 63 4.34 15.78 26.54
CA GLU A 63 5.18 16.97 26.68
C GLU A 63 6.50 16.66 27.43
N ASP A 64 6.42 15.82 28.46
CA ASP A 64 7.57 15.38 29.26
C ASP A 64 8.66 14.70 28.41
N THR A 65 8.26 13.89 27.42
CA THR A 65 9.21 13.22 26.50
C THR A 65 9.96 14.24 25.65
N VAL A 66 9.27 15.26 25.16
CA VAL A 66 9.86 16.32 24.33
C VAL A 66 10.80 17.20 25.16
N ILE A 67 10.40 17.51 26.40
CA ILE A 67 11.24 18.23 27.36
C ILE A 67 12.50 17.42 27.69
N ALA A 68 12.38 16.12 27.95
CA ALA A 68 13.51 15.25 28.25
C ALA A 68 14.52 15.19 27.09
N ILE A 69 14.02 15.01 25.86
CA ILE A 69 14.88 15.04 24.65
C ILE A 69 15.55 16.40 24.51
N SER A 70 14.80 17.49 24.65
CA SER A 70 15.33 18.86 24.51
C SER A 70 16.39 19.17 25.56
N ALA A 71 16.18 18.71 26.80
CA ALA A 71 17.14 18.86 27.89
C ALA A 71 18.43 18.04 27.63
N ALA A 72 18.30 16.80 27.15
CA ALA A 72 19.43 15.96 26.80
C ALA A 72 20.27 16.55 25.66
N VAL A 73 19.62 17.03 24.59
CA VAL A 73 20.29 17.70 23.46
C VAL A 73 20.96 19.00 23.89
N SER A 74 20.30 19.80 24.73
CA SER A 74 20.86 21.05 25.27
C SER A 74 22.09 20.78 26.15
N ALA A 75 22.02 19.75 26.99
CA ALA A 75 23.16 19.30 27.80
C ALA A 75 24.32 18.80 26.94
N TYR A 76 24.03 18.05 25.88
CA TYR A 76 25.03 17.57 24.92
C TYR A 76 25.73 18.72 24.17
N LEU A 77 24.95 19.72 23.73
CA LEU A 77 25.47 20.89 23.02
C LEU A 77 26.11 21.96 23.93
N GLY A 78 26.19 21.71 25.24
CA GLY A 78 26.85 22.61 26.21
C GLY A 78 26.05 23.87 26.58
N ASN A 79 24.83 24.03 26.08
CA ASN A 79 23.95 25.14 26.44
C ASN A 79 22.91 24.67 27.46
N LYS A 80 22.96 25.14 28.71
CA LYS A 80 21.88 24.91 29.69
C LYS A 80 20.66 25.77 29.37
N GLY A 81 20.01 25.50 28.24
CA GLY A 81 18.78 26.17 27.84
C GLY A 81 17.71 25.97 28.91
N LYS A 82 17.30 27.06 29.57
CA LYS A 82 16.22 27.04 30.56
C LYS A 82 14.94 26.60 29.85
N VAL A 83 14.49 25.36 30.06
CA VAL A 83 13.29 24.81 29.41
C VAL A 83 12.09 25.68 29.81
N ARG A 84 11.54 26.43 28.85
CA ARG A 84 10.28 27.16 28.98
C ARG A 84 9.18 26.27 28.41
N ALA A 85 8.05 26.17 29.11
CA ALA A 85 6.91 25.32 28.75
C ALA A 85 6.63 25.35 27.25
N ILE A 86 6.67 24.17 26.61
CA ILE A 86 6.54 24.02 25.16
C ILE A 86 5.06 23.80 24.88
N ARG A 87 4.34 24.88 24.56
CA ARG A 87 2.96 24.75 24.09
C ARG A 87 2.96 24.17 22.68
N TYR A 88 2.58 22.90 22.57
CA TYR A 88 2.37 22.24 21.27
C TYR A 88 1.19 22.88 20.54
N ASN A 89 1.48 23.49 19.38
CA ASN A 89 0.44 23.86 18.43
C ASN A 89 0.26 22.69 17.44
N ARG A 90 -0.97 22.14 17.34
CA ARG A 90 -1.31 20.94 16.53
C ARG A 90 -1.30 21.20 15.00
N HIS A 91 -0.57 22.21 14.54
CA HIS A 91 -0.56 22.58 13.12
C HIS A 91 0.37 21.63 12.35
N LYS A 92 -0.14 21.02 11.27
CA LYS A 92 0.59 20.10 10.38
C LYS A 92 1.77 20.74 9.63
N THR A 93 2.08 22.00 9.92
CA THR A 93 3.11 22.81 9.25
C THR A 93 4.50 22.22 9.45
N TRP A 94 4.83 21.64 10.62
CA TRP A 94 6.16 21.09 10.88
C TRP A 94 6.54 19.98 9.90
N ALA A 95 5.65 18.99 9.71
CA ALA A 95 5.91 17.90 8.77
C ALA A 95 5.96 18.38 7.32
N ALA A 96 5.20 19.43 6.96
CA ALA A 96 5.24 20.04 5.63
C ALA A 96 6.55 20.84 5.40
N GLN A 97 7.00 21.61 6.39
CA GLN A 97 8.23 22.39 6.35
C GLN A 97 9.47 21.48 6.30
N GLY A 98 9.52 20.39 7.07
CA GLY A 98 10.61 19.42 7.00
C GLY A 98 10.74 18.78 5.61
N ARG A 99 9.61 18.45 4.96
CA ARG A 99 9.62 17.94 3.57
C ARG A 99 10.13 18.98 2.58
N GLN A 100 9.80 20.26 2.76
CA GLN A 100 10.30 21.32 1.87
C GLN A 100 11.80 21.50 1.99
N VAL A 101 12.36 21.50 3.21
CA VAL A 101 13.81 21.62 3.42
C VAL A 101 14.56 20.46 2.75
N GLN A 102 14.08 19.22 2.90
CA GLN A 102 14.71 18.06 2.28
C GLN A 102 14.65 18.10 0.74
N GLN A 103 13.54 18.58 0.17
CA GLN A 103 13.40 18.71 -1.29
C GLN A 103 14.18 19.90 -1.87
N GLN A 104 14.43 20.95 -1.08
CA GLN A 104 15.30 22.04 -1.48
C GLN A 104 16.78 21.64 -1.48
N HIS A 105 17.20 20.77 -0.54
CA HIS A 105 18.56 20.23 -0.51
C HIS A 105 18.87 19.22 -1.64
N LEU A 106 17.85 18.64 -2.25
CA LEU A 106 17.95 17.67 -3.35
C LEU A 106 17.80 18.31 -4.74
N ARG A 107 17.78 19.64 -4.82
CA ARG A 107 17.81 20.45 -6.05
C ARG A 107 19.15 21.16 -6.17
#